data_AF-A0AAV2YTZ2-F1
#
_entry.id   AF-A0AAV2YTZ2-F1
#
_cell.length_a   1.000
_cell.length_b   1.000
_cell.length_c   1.000
_cell.angle_alpha   90.00
_cell.angle_beta   90.00
_cell.angle_gamma   90.00
#
_symmetry.space_group_name_H-M   'P 1'
#
loop_
_entity.id
_entity.type
_entity.pdbx_description
1 polymer ?
#
loop_
_entity_poly.entity_id
_entity_poly.type
_entity_poly.pdbx_seq_one_letter_code
_entity_poly.pdbx_strand_id
1 'polypeptide(L)' 'MGKSCRDMAEALRDCMVQEECMKDGTRTLKECLHMKEYLHECQLYRTAYFECKRGQLDMRQRIRGPKGGLSKPEGSD' A
#
# COMPACT_ATOMS: atom_id res chain seq x y z
N MET A 1 17.60 -5.30 6.88
CA MET A 1 17.21 -4.62 5.63
C MET A 1 16.10 -3.64 5.94
N GLY A 2 16.21 -2.37 5.55
CA GLY A 2 15.12 -1.40 5.73
C GLY A 2 13.88 -1.90 4.99
N LYS A 3 12.75 -2.07 5.68
CA LYS A 3 11.54 -2.62 5.07
C LYS A 3 11.10 -1.68 3.95
N SER A 4 11.26 -2.13 2.70
CA SER A 4 10.74 -1.41 1.54
C SER A 4 9.21 -1.48 1.60
N CYS A 5 8.51 -0.40 1.24
CA CYS A 5 7.04 -0.43 1.18
C CYS A 5 6.50 -1.18 -0.04
N ARG A 6 7.33 -2.02 -0.68
CA ARG A 6 7.00 -2.73 -1.92
C ARG A 6 5.82 -3.66 -1.72
N ASP A 7 5.83 -4.46 -0.66
CA ASP A 7 4.78 -5.45 -0.42
C ASP A 7 3.42 -4.78 -0.14
N MET A 8 3.42 -3.64 0.58
CA MET A 8 2.21 -2.85 0.80
C MET A 8 1.73 -2.16 -0.48
N ALA A 9 2.66 -1.71 -1.33
CA ALA A 9 2.33 -1.13 -2.63
C ALA A 9 1.74 -2.18 -3.58
N GLU A 10 2.30 -3.39 -3.58
CA GLU A 10 1.79 -4.56 -4.31
C GLU A 10 0.38 -4.91 -3.84
N ALA A 11 0.16 -5.08 -2.53
CA ALA A 11 -1.16 -5.39 -2.00
C ALA A 11 -2.21 -4.31 -2.34
N LEU A 12 -1.84 -3.03 -2.29
CA LEU A 12 -2.73 -1.93 -2.68
C LEU A 12 -3.06 -1.98 -4.18
N ARG A 13 -2.07 -2.24 -5.02
CA ARG A 13 -2.24 -2.39 -6.47
C ARG A 13 -3.13 -3.57 -6.79
N ASP A 14 -2.87 -4.74 -6.20
CA ASP A 14 -3.63 -5.98 -6.45
C ASP A 14 -5.11 -5.81 -6.10
N CYS A 15 -5.40 -5.09 -5.01
CA CYS A 15 -6.77 -4.72 -4.65
C CYS A 15 -7.39 -3.77 -5.69
N MET A 16 -6.71 -2.69 -6.06
CA MET A 16 -7.25 -1.69 -6.99
C MET A 16 -7.39 -2.20 -8.44
N VAL A 17 -6.64 -3.21 -8.86
CA VAL A 17 -6.78 -3.85 -10.18
C VAL A 17 -8.13 -4.55 -10.35
N GLN A 18 -8.80 -4.93 -9.25
CA GLN A 18 -10.14 -5.51 -9.29
C GLN A 18 -11.24 -4.46 -9.53
N GLU A 19 -10.95 -3.20 -9.20
CA GLU A 19 -11.86 -2.08 -9.38
C GLU A 19 -11.95 -1.61 -10.84
N GLU A 20 -13.12 -1.12 -11.24
CA GLU A 20 -13.38 -0.67 -12.61
C GLU A 20 -12.35 0.38 -13.10
N CYS A 21 -11.84 1.21 -12.19
CA CYS A 21 -10.86 2.25 -12.52
C CYS A 21 -9.57 1.74 -13.18
N MET A 22 -9.04 0.59 -12.73
CA MET A 22 -7.80 0.01 -13.26
C MET A 22 -8.04 -1.19 -14.17
N LYS A 23 -9.25 -1.74 -14.17
CA LYS A 23 -9.62 -2.94 -14.94
C LYS A 23 -9.41 -2.77 -16.45
N ASP A 24 -9.61 -1.56 -16.97
CA ASP A 24 -9.43 -1.24 -18.39
C ASP A 24 -7.96 -0.94 -18.77
N GLY A 25 -7.06 -0.85 -17.79
CA GLY A 25 -5.64 -0.54 -17.99
C GLY A 25 -5.36 0.87 -18.51
N THR A 26 -6.36 1.76 -18.55
CA THR A 26 -6.22 3.12 -19.08
C THR A 26 -5.68 4.10 -18.05
N ARG A 27 -5.95 3.83 -16.77
CA ARG A 27 -5.54 4.68 -15.65
C ARG A 27 -4.49 4.00 -14.80
N THR A 28 -3.58 4.81 -14.29
CA THR A 28 -2.60 4.41 -13.30
C THR A 28 -3.26 4.30 -11.92
N LEU A 29 -2.67 3.48 -11.05
CA LEU A 29 -3.07 3.38 -9.64
C LEU A 29 -3.20 4.76 -8.99
N LYS A 30 -2.26 5.67 -9.25
CA LYS A 30 -2.25 7.02 -8.68
C LYS A 30 -3.48 7.84 -9.11
N GLU A 31 -3.89 7.74 -10.37
CA GLU A 31 -5.08 8.42 -10.86
C GLU A 31 -6.33 7.88 -10.18
N CYS A 32 -6.46 6.56 -10.09
CA CYS A 32 -7.59 5.90 -9.41
C CYS A 32 -7.69 6.24 -7.93
N LEU A 33 -6.57 6.33 -7.22
CA LEU A 33 -6.56 6.72 -5.79
C LEU A 33 -7.08 8.15 -5.56
N HIS A 34 -6.99 9.05 -6.56
CA HIS A 34 -7.46 10.43 -6.47
C HIS A 34 -8.94 10.61 -6.87
N MET A 35 -9.57 9.60 -7.44
CA MET A 35 -10.99 9.66 -7.83
C MET A 35 -11.88 9.46 -6.60
N LYS A 36 -12.89 10.34 -6.44
CA LYS A 36 -13.81 10.30 -5.28
C LYS A 36 -14.61 9.01 -5.21
N GLU A 37 -14.96 8.44 -6.37
CA GLU A 37 -15.70 7.18 -6.52
C GLU A 37 -14.98 6.01 -5.83
N TYR A 38 -13.64 6.00 -5.88
CA TYR A 38 -12.83 4.92 -5.31
C TYR A 38 -12.19 5.29 -3.98
N LEU A 39 -12.58 6.40 -3.34
CA LEU A 39 -11.90 6.90 -2.13
C LEU A 39 -11.92 5.89 -0.98
N HIS A 40 -13.01 5.15 -0.87
CA HIS A 40 -13.25 4.17 0.20
C HIS A 40 -12.77 2.76 -0.16
N GLU A 41 -12.40 2.52 -1.42
CA GLU A 41 -11.91 1.23 -1.86
C GLU A 41 -10.49 0.94 -1.37
N CYS A 42 -10.24 -0.32 -1.02
CA CYS A 42 -8.93 -0.80 -0.55
C CYS A 42 -8.41 -0.03 0.68
N GLN A 43 -9.29 0.49 1.56
CA GLN A 43 -8.92 1.38 2.67
C GLN A 43 -7.88 0.78 3.62
N LEU A 44 -7.94 -0.53 3.88
CA LEU A 44 -6.95 -1.26 4.68
C LEU A 44 -5.54 -1.16 4.05
N TYR A 45 -5.42 -1.47 2.76
CA TYR A 45 -4.14 -1.41 2.04
C TYR A 45 -3.64 0.02 1.84
N ARG A 46 -4.54 0.98 1.61
CA ARG A 46 -4.20 2.42 1.55
C ARG A 46 -3.56 2.87 2.86
N THR A 47 -4.18 2.51 3.98
CA THR A 47 -3.69 2.86 5.32
C THR A 47 -2.33 2.20 5.58
N ALA A 48 -2.20 0.90 5.31
CA ALA A 48 -0.94 0.18 5.48
C ALA A 48 0.22 0.76 4.63
N TYR A 49 -0.06 1.10 3.37
CA TYR A 49 0.93 1.73 2.49
C TYR A 49 1.31 3.13 2.97
N PHE A 50 0.33 3.95 3.36
CA PHE A 50 0.55 5.27 3.93
C PHE A 50 1.41 5.21 5.19
N GLU A 51 1.08 4.31 6.13
CA GLU A 51 1.85 4.12 7.36
C GLU A 51 3.26 3.65 7.10
N CYS A 52 3.47 2.76 6.13
CA CYS A 52 4.80 2.36 5.71
C CYS A 52 5.62 3.55 5.19
N LYS A 53 5.06 4.34 4.25
CA LYS A 53 5.74 5.53 3.70
C LYS A 53 6.02 6.57 4.77
N ARG A 54 5.07 6.79 5.69
CA ARG A 54 5.25 7.68 6.84
C ARG A 54 6.36 7.18 7.77
N GLY A 55 6.40 5.89 8.07
CA GLY A 55 7.45 5.26 8.88
C GLY A 55 8.84 5.33 8.25
N GLN A 56 8.92 5.33 6.92
CA GLN A 56 10.19 5.59 6.21
C GLN A 56 10.70 7.01 6.43
N LEU A 57 9.82 8.01 6.59
CA LEU A 57 10.21 9.41 6.84
C LEU A 57 10.43 9.69 8.35
N ASP A 58 9.78 8.93 9.23
CA ASP A 58 9.91 9.08 10.68
C ASP A 58 11.21 8.45 11.20
N MET A 59 12.18 9.31 11.55
CA MET A 59 13.47 8.90 12.12
C MET A 59 13.32 8.09 13.42
N ARG A 60 12.23 8.29 14.19
CA ARG A 60 11.99 7.52 15.43
C ARG A 60 11.72 6.04 15.13
N GLN A 61 10.98 5.76 14.05
CA GLN A 61 10.69 4.40 13.60
C GLN A 61 11.92 3.72 12.98
N ARG A 62 12.84 4.50 12.39
CA ARG A 62 14.12 3.98 11.89
C ARG A 62 15.05 3.47 13.01
N ILE A 63 15.06 4.15 14.16
CA ILE A 63 15.93 3.79 15.29
C ILE A 63 15.31 2.68 16.15
N ARG A 64 14.00 2.74 16.42
CA ARG A 64 13.33 1.81 17.35
C ARG A 64 12.68 0.60 16.68
N GLY A 65 12.59 0.62 15.35
CA GLY A 65 11.85 -0.37 14.58
C GLY A 65 10.34 -0.08 14.54
N PRO A 66 9.64 -0.56 13.50
CA PRO A 66 8.21 -0.30 13.32
C PRO A 66 7.36 -1.01 14.37
N LYS A 67 6.39 -0.28 14.95
CA LYS A 67 5.37 -0.85 15.83
C LYS A 67 4.25 -1.48 15.00
N GLY A 68 4.29 -2.79 14.83
CA GLY A 68 3.26 -3.56 14.11
C GLY A 68 3.33 -3.35 12.60
N GLY A 69 3.71 -4.40 11.89
CA GLY A 69 3.60 -4.44 10.43
C GLY A 69 2.78 -5.67 10.05
N LEU A 70 1.93 -5.51 9.04
CA LEU A 70 1.25 -6.62 8.37
C LEU A 70 2.34 -7.58 7.86
N SER A 71 2.65 -8.63 8.62
CA SER A 71 3.47 -9.74 8.15
C SER A 71 2.59 -10.53 7.18
N LYS A 72 2.91 -10.49 5.88
CA LYS A 72 2.48 -11.57 4.98
C LYS A 72 2.94 -12.88 5.64
N PRO A 73 2.12 -13.95 5.64
CA PRO A 73 2.64 -15.27 5.96
C PRO A 73 3.73 -15.61 4.92
N GLU A 74 4.90 -16.03 5.39
CA GLU A 74 5.96 -16.54 4.52
C GLU A 74 5.43 -17.69 3.67
N GLY A 75 5.65 -17.64 2.35
CA GLY A 75 5.34 -18.73 1.43
C GLY A 75 4.74 -18.27 0.09
N SER A 76 5.58 -17.79 -0.82
CA SER A 76 5.45 -17.96 -2.28
C SER A 76 6.76 -17.51 -2.92
N ASP A 77 7.46 -18.47 -3.54
CA ASP A 77 8.80 -18.42 -4.16
C ASP A 77 9.33 -17.08 -4.69
#